data_AF-A0A8D5U2P6-F1
#
_entry.id   AF-A0A8D5U2P6-F1
#
_cell.length_a   1.000
_cell.length_b   1.000
_cell.length_c   1.000
_cell.angle_alpha   90.00
_cell.angle_beta   90.00
_cell.angle_gamma   90.00
#
_symmetry.space_group_name_H-M   'P 1'
#
loop_
_entity.id
_entity.type
_entity.pdbx_description
1 polymer ?
#
loop_
_entity_poly.entity_id
_entity_poly.type
_entity_poly.pdbx_seq_one_letter_code
_entity_poly.pdbx_strand_id
1 'polypeptide(L)'
;MTRVILTADRSAFTDYAGTSVLGYVACMPSRLVPRYFMDKFFTPPIKADKNGKALYAPYSLRKLEALLSNEGFDTMVTPPEYLKKVANEGDIVGITAHDPLGIEPVSMKLSMLFGGGKTWTAEFFEELGEQVRKVKKEKGIKVLVGGPGVWQLERERPEWIDTVYIGDGETDLPEVLKKIEAGEKIPVVKARKVRDVTKIPTIKNPARLGEVQVTRGCPRGCQFCSITPETFMSIPLDDVVNYPALTDRASPPRGEDFLLLPGNLLYTPLEKGMYSRGLLSTGSKGSPDPA
;
A
#
# COMPACT_ATOMS: atom_id res chain seq x y z
N MET A 1 22.72 1.77 13.76
CA MET A 1 21.40 2.21 13.28
C MET A 1 20.85 1.08 12.47
N THR A 2 19.79 0.45 12.96
CA THR A 2 19.16 -0.69 12.30
C THR A 2 18.58 -0.26 10.95
N ARG A 3 18.89 -1.05 9.93
CA ARG A 3 18.33 -0.90 8.60
C ARG A 3 16.92 -1.48 8.55
N VAL A 4 16.01 -0.78 7.90
CA VAL A 4 14.60 -1.14 7.77
C VAL A 4 14.31 -1.52 6.32
N ILE A 5 13.90 -2.77 6.09
CA ILE A 5 13.50 -3.27 4.78
C ILE A 5 11.98 -3.31 4.71
N LEU A 6 11.41 -2.61 3.75
CA LEU A 6 9.97 -2.55 3.53
C LEU A 6 9.59 -3.42 2.32
N THR A 7 8.57 -4.25 2.49
CA THR A 7 8.07 -5.12 1.42
C THR A 7 6.58 -5.44 1.59
N ALA A 8 6.02 -6.26 0.71
CA ALA A 8 4.65 -6.76 0.74
C ALA A 8 4.61 -8.15 0.10
N ASP A 9 3.51 -8.88 0.26
CA ASP A 9 3.30 -10.07 -0.56
C ASP A 9 3.16 -9.70 -2.05
N ARG A 10 3.28 -10.70 -2.92
CA ARG A 10 3.33 -10.48 -4.38
C ARG A 10 2.07 -9.78 -4.91
N SER A 11 0.88 -10.10 -4.38
CA SER A 11 -0.36 -9.47 -4.80
C SER A 11 -0.41 -8.00 -4.38
N ALA A 12 0.06 -7.67 -3.18
CA ALA A 12 0.11 -6.28 -2.74
C ALA A 12 1.19 -5.46 -3.48
N PHE A 13 2.31 -6.10 -3.86
CA PHE A 13 3.46 -5.43 -4.46
C PHE A 13 3.33 -5.17 -5.97
N THR A 14 2.73 -6.09 -6.72
CA THR A 14 2.63 -6.00 -8.19
C THR A 14 1.85 -4.76 -8.68
N ASP A 15 2.13 -4.34 -9.91
CA ASP A 15 1.37 -3.33 -10.65
C ASP A 15 0.27 -3.95 -11.52
N TYR A 16 0.07 -5.26 -11.43
CA TYR A 16 -0.93 -5.99 -12.20
C TYR A 16 -0.80 -5.74 -13.71
N ALA A 17 0.44 -5.75 -14.22
CA ALA A 17 0.79 -5.46 -15.63
C ALA A 17 0.43 -4.03 -16.10
N GLY A 18 0.21 -3.12 -15.15
CA GLY A 18 -0.25 -1.76 -15.39
C GLY A 18 -1.77 -1.61 -15.37
N THR A 19 -2.52 -2.60 -14.89
CA THR A 19 -3.99 -2.56 -14.87
C THR A 19 -4.52 -3.03 -13.52
N SER A 20 -4.95 -2.09 -12.68
CA SER A 20 -5.46 -2.37 -11.33
C SER A 20 -6.67 -3.31 -11.30
N VAL A 21 -7.49 -3.33 -12.36
CA VAL A 21 -8.65 -4.24 -12.51
C VAL A 21 -8.24 -5.72 -12.50
N LEU A 22 -7.04 -6.05 -13.00
CA LEU A 22 -6.55 -7.43 -12.95
C LEU A 22 -6.29 -7.90 -11.51
N GLY A 23 -6.21 -6.99 -10.54
CA GLY A 23 -6.14 -7.32 -9.12
C GLY A 23 -7.35 -8.07 -8.58
N TYR A 24 -8.54 -7.93 -9.17
CA TYR A 24 -9.70 -8.74 -8.79
C TYR A 24 -9.48 -10.23 -9.02
N VAL A 25 -8.61 -10.62 -9.95
CA VAL A 25 -8.26 -12.03 -10.17
C VAL A 25 -7.48 -12.60 -8.98
N ALA A 26 -6.67 -11.79 -8.30
CA ALA A 26 -5.98 -12.21 -7.09
C ALA A 26 -6.94 -12.45 -5.90
N CYS A 27 -8.11 -11.82 -5.92
CA CYS A 27 -9.16 -12.04 -4.93
C CYS A 27 -9.96 -13.33 -5.15
N MET A 28 -9.77 -14.03 -6.28
CA MET A 28 -10.47 -15.28 -6.58
C MET A 28 -9.78 -16.50 -5.93
N PRO A 29 -10.48 -17.62 -5.73
CA PRO A 29 -9.87 -18.87 -5.27
C PRO A 29 -8.68 -19.30 -6.13
N SER A 30 -7.57 -19.65 -5.49
CA SER A 30 -6.30 -19.97 -6.14
C SER A 30 -6.40 -21.14 -7.12
N ARG A 31 -7.37 -22.05 -6.90
CA ARG A 31 -7.69 -23.18 -7.78
C ARG A 31 -8.24 -22.80 -9.16
N LEU A 32 -8.71 -21.57 -9.38
CA LEU A 32 -9.36 -21.18 -10.64
C LEU A 32 -8.37 -20.78 -11.74
N VAL A 33 -7.25 -20.16 -11.34
CA VAL A 33 -6.24 -19.66 -12.27
C VAL A 33 -4.96 -20.44 -12.01
N PRO A 34 -4.42 -21.20 -12.97
CA PRO A 34 -3.18 -21.93 -12.72
C PRO A 34 -2.02 -20.97 -12.42
N ARG A 35 -1.12 -21.39 -11.51
CA ARG A 35 0.01 -20.59 -11.01
C ARG A 35 0.81 -19.88 -12.11
N TYR A 36 1.12 -20.57 -13.20
CA TYR A 36 1.87 -20.00 -14.30
C TYR A 36 1.20 -18.75 -14.89
N PHE A 37 -0.12 -18.80 -15.09
CA PHE A 37 -0.88 -17.66 -15.61
C PHE A 37 -0.98 -16.54 -14.58
N MET A 38 -1.18 -16.91 -13.30
CA MET A 38 -1.22 -15.95 -12.20
C MET A 38 0.07 -15.12 -12.18
N ASP A 39 1.22 -15.77 -12.11
CA ASP A 39 2.52 -15.08 -12.02
C ASP A 39 2.90 -14.29 -13.25
N LYS A 40 2.50 -14.75 -14.44
CA LYS A 40 2.94 -14.15 -15.70
C LYS A 40 2.07 -12.98 -16.14
N PHE A 41 0.76 -13.09 -15.98
CA PHE A 41 -0.19 -12.14 -16.57
C PHE A 41 -0.90 -11.28 -15.53
N PHE A 42 -1.23 -11.85 -14.37
CA PHE A 42 -2.02 -11.14 -13.36
C PHE A 42 -1.14 -10.50 -12.29
N THR A 43 -0.10 -11.17 -11.81
CA THR A 43 0.82 -10.66 -10.79
C THR A 43 2.28 -10.74 -11.25
N PRO A 44 2.65 -10.05 -12.34
CA PRO A 44 4.05 -10.01 -12.77
C PRO A 44 4.94 -9.44 -11.66
N PRO A 45 6.17 -9.97 -11.49
CA PRO A 45 7.07 -9.49 -10.47
C PRO A 45 7.59 -8.09 -10.83
N ILE A 46 7.69 -7.21 -9.85
CA ILE A 46 8.20 -5.86 -10.06
C ILE A 46 9.72 -5.88 -10.21
N LYS A 47 10.22 -5.08 -11.15
CA LYS A 47 11.65 -4.92 -11.37
C LYS A 47 12.32 -4.22 -10.20
N ALA A 48 13.50 -4.72 -9.84
CA ALA A 48 14.40 -4.09 -8.90
C ALA A 48 15.71 -3.71 -9.60
N ASP A 49 16.44 -2.76 -9.02
CA ASP A 49 17.80 -2.43 -9.46
C ASP A 49 18.80 -3.54 -9.10
N LYS A 50 20.08 -3.33 -9.45
CA LYS A 50 21.18 -4.27 -9.15
C LYS A 50 21.31 -4.60 -7.65
N ASN A 51 20.93 -3.67 -6.77
CA ASN A 51 21.00 -3.79 -5.32
C ASN A 51 19.72 -4.43 -4.74
N GLY A 52 18.70 -4.69 -5.56
CA GLY A 52 17.41 -5.23 -5.14
C GLY A 52 16.43 -4.16 -4.66
N LYS A 53 16.70 -2.86 -4.88
CA LYS A 53 15.76 -1.78 -4.55
C LYS A 53 14.66 -1.72 -5.61
N ALA A 54 13.41 -1.62 -5.17
CA ALA A 54 12.27 -1.52 -6.07
C ALA A 54 12.34 -0.22 -6.89
N LEU A 55 12.19 -0.32 -8.21
CA LEU A 55 12.11 0.86 -9.09
C LEU A 55 10.82 1.65 -8.82
N TYR A 56 9.72 0.92 -8.64
CA TYR A 56 8.41 1.43 -8.20
C TYR A 56 7.83 0.47 -7.18
N ALA A 57 6.97 0.96 -6.29
CA ALA A 57 6.43 0.18 -5.18
C ALA A 57 5.03 0.68 -4.80
N PRO A 58 4.25 -0.10 -4.03
CA PRO A 58 2.99 0.37 -3.46
C PRO A 58 3.13 1.73 -2.77
N TYR A 59 2.16 2.61 -2.98
CA TYR A 59 2.20 3.97 -2.43
C TYR A 59 2.38 3.99 -0.90
N SER A 60 1.75 3.06 -0.18
CA SER A 60 1.89 2.91 1.27
C SER A 60 3.34 2.67 1.70
N LEU A 61 4.08 1.83 0.98
CA LEU A 61 5.49 1.56 1.28
C LEU A 61 6.38 2.77 0.97
N ARG A 62 6.08 3.53 -0.10
CA ARG A 62 6.81 4.75 -0.43
C ARG A 62 6.61 5.86 0.60
N LYS A 63 5.43 5.93 1.21
CA LYS A 63 5.17 6.82 2.35
C LYS A 63 5.98 6.45 3.58
N LEU A 64 5.98 5.16 3.94
CA LEU A 64 6.78 4.70 5.07
C LEU A 64 8.29 4.87 4.80
N GLU A 65 8.74 4.66 3.55
CA GLU A 65 10.12 4.93 3.13
C GLU A 65 10.49 6.41 3.36
N ALA A 66 9.62 7.34 2.94
CA ALA A 66 9.84 8.76 3.15
C ALA A 66 9.84 9.15 4.64
N LEU A 67 8.88 8.64 5.42
CA LEU A 67 8.78 8.83 6.86
C LEU A 67 10.07 8.41 7.57
N LEU A 68 10.46 7.15 7.39
CA LEU A 68 11.60 6.56 8.08
C LEU A 68 12.92 7.21 7.64
N SER A 69 13.04 7.53 6.35
CA SER A 69 14.20 8.28 5.85
C SER A 69 14.29 9.69 6.45
N ASN A 70 13.18 10.40 6.65
CA ASN A 70 13.18 11.71 7.32
C ASN A 70 13.62 11.62 8.79
N GLU A 71 13.28 10.51 9.45
CA GLU A 71 13.66 10.20 10.83
C GLU A 71 15.08 9.62 10.97
N GLY A 72 15.82 9.53 9.87
CA GLY A 72 17.23 9.11 9.86
C GLY A 72 17.46 7.61 9.78
N PHE A 73 16.44 6.78 9.54
CA PHE A 73 16.61 5.35 9.34
C PHE A 73 17.19 5.04 7.95
N ASP A 74 18.14 4.10 7.89
CA ASP A 74 18.54 3.47 6.63
C ASP A 74 17.38 2.58 6.14
N THR A 75 16.66 3.04 5.12
CA THR A 75 15.39 2.42 4.68
C THR A 75 15.46 2.01 3.21
N MET A 76 14.98 0.80 2.92
CA MET A 76 14.94 0.24 1.57
C MET A 76 13.59 -0.43 1.29
N VAL A 77 12.96 -0.09 0.17
CA VAL A 77 11.80 -0.83 -0.34
C VAL A 77 12.25 -1.87 -1.36
N THR A 78 11.85 -3.12 -1.19
CA THR A 78 12.25 -4.25 -2.05
C THR A 78 11.05 -5.12 -2.44
N PRO A 79 10.96 -5.63 -3.68
CA PRO A 79 9.97 -6.66 -4.02
C PRO A 79 10.21 -7.94 -3.19
N PRO A 80 9.16 -8.72 -2.89
CA PRO A 80 9.28 -9.87 -2.01
C PRO A 80 10.31 -10.90 -2.48
N GLU A 81 10.47 -11.09 -3.80
CA GLU A 81 11.41 -12.05 -4.39
C GLU A 81 12.88 -11.73 -4.06
N TYR A 82 13.20 -10.47 -3.75
CA TYR A 82 14.56 -10.02 -3.45
C TYR A 82 14.88 -10.03 -1.95
N LEU A 83 13.87 -10.22 -1.08
CA LEU A 83 14.04 -10.11 0.37
C LEU A 83 15.17 -11.00 0.91
N LYS A 84 15.28 -12.26 0.44
CA LYS A 84 16.38 -13.15 0.87
C LYS A 84 17.76 -12.60 0.51
N LYS A 85 17.90 -12.01 -0.69
CA LYS A 85 19.15 -11.42 -1.17
C LYS A 85 19.53 -10.18 -0.38
N VAL A 86 18.57 -9.33 -0.08
CA VAL A 86 18.85 -7.98 0.47
C VAL A 86 18.90 -7.94 1.99
N ALA A 87 18.13 -8.78 2.69
CA ALA A 87 18.12 -8.83 4.15
C ALA A 87 19.48 -9.29 4.71
N ASN A 88 19.88 -8.71 5.82
CA ASN A 88 21.09 -9.01 6.59
C ASN A 88 20.74 -9.20 8.06
N GLU A 89 21.73 -9.65 8.83
CA GLU A 89 21.56 -9.81 10.27
C GLU A 89 21.26 -8.49 10.96
N GLY A 90 20.30 -8.52 11.88
CA GLY A 90 19.87 -7.35 12.66
C GLY A 90 18.91 -6.39 11.94
N ASP A 91 18.55 -6.65 10.68
CA ASP A 91 17.53 -5.84 10.00
C ASP A 91 16.13 -5.99 10.62
N ILE A 92 15.34 -4.93 10.51
CA ILE A 92 13.88 -4.99 10.71
C ILE A 92 13.20 -5.03 9.36
N VAL A 93 12.34 -6.02 9.14
CA VAL A 93 11.53 -6.18 7.94
C VAL A 93 10.09 -5.75 8.24
N GLY A 94 9.66 -4.65 7.62
CA GLY A 94 8.29 -4.15 7.63
C GLY A 94 7.51 -4.69 6.43
N ILE A 95 6.41 -5.40 6.67
CA ILE A 95 5.54 -5.96 5.63
C ILE A 95 4.20 -5.25 5.67
N THR A 96 3.73 -4.76 4.52
CA THR A 96 2.33 -4.35 4.39
C THR A 96 1.47 -5.52 3.92
N ALA A 97 0.38 -5.79 4.63
CA ALA A 97 -0.59 -6.83 4.32
C ALA A 97 -1.93 -6.18 3.92
N HIS A 98 -2.40 -6.48 2.73
CA HIS A 98 -3.70 -6.00 2.24
C HIS A 98 -4.84 -6.97 2.57
N ASP A 99 -4.63 -8.27 2.33
CA ASP A 99 -5.66 -9.29 2.54
C ASP A 99 -5.03 -10.65 2.88
N PRO A 100 -4.33 -10.75 4.03
CA PRO A 100 -3.46 -11.89 4.33
C PRO A 100 -4.20 -13.23 4.50
N LEU A 101 -5.48 -13.22 4.85
CA LEU A 101 -6.31 -14.43 4.99
C LEU A 101 -7.34 -14.60 3.86
N GLY A 102 -7.42 -13.68 2.90
CA GLY A 102 -8.39 -13.76 1.82
C GLY A 102 -9.83 -13.42 2.25
N ILE A 103 -9.99 -12.69 3.36
CA ILE A 103 -11.29 -12.41 3.99
C ILE A 103 -11.72 -10.94 3.92
N GLU A 104 -11.04 -10.12 3.12
CA GLU A 104 -11.57 -8.81 2.70
C GLU A 104 -12.91 -8.97 1.97
N PRO A 105 -13.82 -7.97 2.00
CA PRO A 105 -15.17 -8.10 1.42
C PRO A 105 -15.20 -8.54 -0.04
N VAL A 106 -14.22 -8.11 -0.86
CA VAL A 106 -14.12 -8.50 -2.27
C VAL A 106 -13.69 -9.96 -2.40
N SER A 107 -12.61 -10.34 -1.69
CA SER A 107 -12.07 -11.70 -1.68
C SER A 107 -13.08 -12.71 -1.14
N MET A 108 -13.77 -12.40 -0.04
CA MET A 108 -14.86 -13.25 0.48
C MET A 108 -15.96 -13.44 -0.55
N LYS A 109 -16.45 -12.35 -1.16
CA LYS A 109 -17.55 -12.42 -2.13
C LYS A 109 -17.15 -13.24 -3.36
N LEU A 110 -15.99 -12.98 -3.94
CA LEU A 110 -15.51 -13.71 -5.10
C LEU A 110 -15.21 -15.17 -4.75
N SER A 111 -14.60 -15.44 -3.60
CA SER A 111 -14.40 -16.81 -3.12
C SER A 111 -15.72 -17.55 -3.01
N MET A 112 -16.72 -17.00 -2.32
CA MET A 112 -18.05 -17.60 -2.19
C MET A 112 -18.74 -17.82 -3.54
N LEU A 113 -18.73 -16.81 -4.42
CA LEU A 113 -19.37 -16.88 -5.73
C LEU A 113 -18.82 -18.04 -6.58
N PHE A 114 -17.52 -18.30 -6.48
CA PHE A 114 -16.88 -19.37 -7.24
C PHE A 114 -16.75 -20.70 -6.47
N GLY A 115 -17.52 -20.91 -5.39
CA GLY A 115 -17.58 -22.19 -4.68
C GLY A 115 -16.56 -22.35 -3.55
N GLY A 116 -16.07 -21.24 -3.00
CA GLY A 116 -15.13 -21.18 -1.89
C GLY A 116 -13.70 -21.57 -2.25
N GLY A 117 -12.85 -21.49 -1.22
CA GLY A 117 -11.43 -21.84 -1.27
C GLY A 117 -10.51 -20.69 -0.88
N LYS A 118 -9.24 -21.03 -0.64
CA LYS A 118 -8.17 -20.07 -0.39
C LYS A 118 -7.97 -19.18 -1.62
N THR A 119 -7.91 -17.87 -1.42
CA THR A 119 -7.68 -16.91 -2.52
C THR A 119 -6.21 -16.81 -2.89
N TRP A 120 -5.91 -16.26 -4.06
CA TRP A 120 -4.53 -15.93 -4.42
C TRP A 120 -3.89 -14.92 -3.47
N THR A 121 -4.63 -13.94 -2.94
CA THR A 121 -4.12 -13.01 -1.90
C THR A 121 -3.61 -13.75 -0.67
N ALA A 122 -4.38 -14.69 -0.14
CA ALA A 122 -3.98 -15.53 0.99
C ALA A 122 -2.81 -16.47 0.62
N GLU A 123 -2.80 -17.01 -0.61
CA GLU A 123 -1.71 -17.84 -1.12
C GLU A 123 -0.37 -17.10 -1.13
N PHE A 124 -0.33 -15.90 -1.71
CA PHE A 124 0.89 -15.11 -1.78
C PHE A 124 1.38 -14.65 -0.41
N PHE A 125 0.48 -14.37 0.53
CA PHE A 125 0.86 -14.02 1.90
C PHE A 125 1.48 -15.21 2.64
N GLU A 126 0.93 -16.42 2.47
CA GLU A 126 1.49 -17.63 3.05
C GLU A 126 2.89 -17.93 2.48
N GLU A 127 3.06 -17.83 1.16
CA GLU A 127 4.36 -17.99 0.48
C GLU A 127 5.41 -17.00 0.97
N LEU A 128 5.03 -15.72 1.13
CA LEU A 128 5.90 -14.71 1.72
C LEU A 128 6.28 -15.12 3.16
N GLY A 129 5.33 -15.60 3.95
CA GLY A 129 5.57 -16.07 5.32
C GLY A 129 6.59 -17.21 5.39
N GLU A 130 6.52 -18.17 4.46
CA GLU A 130 7.52 -19.24 4.36
C GLU A 130 8.92 -18.70 4.04
N GLN A 131 9.01 -17.76 3.10
CA GLN A 131 10.28 -17.11 2.76
C GLN A 131 10.84 -16.33 3.96
N VAL A 132 10.00 -15.54 4.63
CA VAL A 132 10.39 -14.75 5.81
C VAL A 132 10.85 -15.69 6.94
N ARG A 133 10.16 -16.80 7.19
CA ARG A 133 10.58 -17.81 8.19
C ARG A 133 11.99 -18.32 7.93
N LYS A 134 12.33 -18.63 6.66
CA LYS A 134 13.68 -19.06 6.25
C LYS A 134 14.70 -17.96 6.50
N VAL A 135 14.43 -16.73 6.04
CA VAL A 135 15.33 -15.58 6.23
C VAL A 135 15.54 -15.26 7.72
N LYS A 136 14.47 -15.32 8.52
CA LYS A 136 14.51 -15.12 9.97
C LYS A 136 15.37 -16.17 10.69
N LYS A 137 15.26 -17.44 10.30
CA LYS A 137 16.12 -18.51 10.82
C LYS A 137 17.59 -18.33 10.43
N GLU A 138 17.85 -17.91 9.19
CA GLU A 138 19.20 -17.76 8.64
C GLU A 138 19.91 -16.48 9.16
N LYS A 139 19.17 -15.39 9.35
CA LYS A 139 19.73 -14.04 9.57
C LYS A 139 19.24 -13.36 10.84
N GLY A 140 18.32 -13.92 11.60
CA GLY A 140 17.85 -13.30 12.85
C GLY A 140 17.13 -11.95 12.67
N ILE A 141 16.51 -11.71 11.51
CA ILE A 141 15.72 -10.49 11.27
C ILE A 141 14.53 -10.37 12.22
N LYS A 142 14.10 -9.13 12.50
CA LYS A 142 12.84 -8.86 13.20
C LYS A 142 11.76 -8.52 12.19
N VAL A 143 10.52 -8.93 12.44
CA VAL A 143 9.42 -8.81 11.47
C VAL A 143 8.25 -8.05 12.07
N LEU A 144 7.89 -6.94 11.45
CA LEU A 144 6.70 -6.15 11.75
C LEU A 144 5.74 -6.20 10.56
N VAL A 145 4.46 -6.49 10.80
CA VAL A 145 3.42 -6.49 9.77
C VAL A 145 2.39 -5.42 10.08
N GLY A 146 2.09 -4.57 9.10
CA GLY A 146 1.04 -3.56 9.14
C GLY A 146 0.20 -3.56 7.87
N GLY A 147 -0.56 -2.51 7.62
CA GLY A 147 -1.40 -2.37 6.41
C GLY A 147 -2.89 -2.54 6.67
N PRO A 148 -3.74 -2.31 5.65
CA PRO A 148 -5.18 -2.23 5.83
C PRO A 148 -5.83 -3.57 6.24
N GLY A 149 -5.26 -4.71 5.82
CA GLY A 149 -5.76 -6.04 6.16
C GLY A 149 -5.15 -6.65 7.41
N VAL A 150 -4.29 -5.92 8.13
CA VAL A 150 -3.52 -6.47 9.26
C VAL A 150 -4.39 -6.93 10.43
N TRP A 151 -5.61 -6.38 10.56
CA TRP A 151 -6.59 -6.77 11.58
C TRP A 151 -6.94 -8.26 11.51
N GLN A 152 -6.81 -8.89 10.34
CA GLN A 152 -7.04 -10.32 10.14
C GLN A 152 -6.05 -11.18 10.95
N LEU A 153 -4.87 -10.64 11.27
CA LEU A 153 -3.78 -11.33 11.99
C LEU A 153 -3.80 -11.06 13.50
N GLU A 154 -4.73 -10.25 14.01
CA GLU A 154 -4.79 -9.90 15.44
C GLU A 154 -5.18 -11.12 16.29
N ARG A 155 -6.09 -11.96 15.79
CA ARG A 155 -6.58 -13.14 16.51
C ARG A 155 -5.60 -14.31 16.45
N GLU A 156 -5.05 -14.57 15.27
CA GLU A 156 -4.10 -15.66 15.05
C GLU A 156 -2.92 -15.10 14.28
N ARG A 157 -1.87 -14.78 15.03
CA ARG A 157 -0.64 -14.20 14.49
C ARG A 157 0.37 -15.32 14.18
N PRO A 158 0.78 -15.49 12.91
CA PRO A 158 1.85 -16.41 12.56
C PRO A 158 3.14 -16.19 13.36
N GLU A 159 3.81 -17.27 13.78
CA GLU A 159 5.02 -17.22 14.62
C GLU A 159 6.20 -16.47 13.98
N TRP A 160 6.23 -16.36 12.65
CA TRP A 160 7.26 -15.62 11.95
C TRP A 160 7.13 -14.09 12.12
N ILE A 161 5.99 -13.61 12.60
CA ILE A 161 5.70 -12.19 12.87
C ILE A 161 6.00 -11.85 14.33
N ASP A 162 6.92 -10.91 14.56
CA ASP A 162 7.26 -10.44 15.91
C ASP A 162 6.27 -9.37 16.41
N THR A 163 5.83 -8.49 15.51
CA THR A 163 4.96 -7.35 15.83
C THR A 163 3.85 -7.20 14.79
N VAL A 164 2.61 -7.10 15.24
CA VAL A 164 1.46 -6.66 14.43
C VAL A 164 1.20 -5.18 14.72
N TYR A 165 1.19 -4.34 13.69
CA TYR A 165 0.99 -2.90 13.80
C TYR A 165 -0.36 -2.51 13.20
N ILE A 166 -1.30 -2.07 14.03
CA ILE A 166 -2.65 -1.66 13.66
C ILE A 166 -2.78 -0.16 13.78
N GLY A 167 -3.07 0.53 12.67
CA GLY A 167 -3.25 1.97 12.63
C GLY A 167 -2.33 2.64 11.61
N ASP A 168 -2.19 3.96 11.73
CA ASP A 168 -1.43 4.77 10.80
C ASP A 168 0.06 4.79 11.19
N GLY A 169 0.94 4.42 10.27
CA GLY A 169 2.39 4.34 10.50
C GLY A 169 3.02 5.70 10.84
N GLU A 170 2.46 6.79 10.31
CA GLU A 170 3.00 8.14 10.47
C GLU A 170 2.87 8.69 11.91
N THR A 171 2.11 8.00 12.78
CA THR A 171 1.90 8.43 14.17
C THR A 171 3.08 8.10 15.08
N ASP A 172 3.51 6.84 15.14
CA ASP A 172 4.48 6.37 16.13
C ASP A 172 5.41 5.23 15.63
N LEU A 173 5.34 4.85 14.35
CA LEU A 173 6.21 3.79 13.80
C LEU A 173 7.71 4.04 14.06
N PRO A 174 8.27 5.26 13.90
CA PRO A 174 9.68 5.53 14.23
C PRO A 174 10.04 5.21 15.68
N GLU A 175 9.17 5.52 16.63
CA GLU A 175 9.38 5.24 18.06
C GLU A 175 9.29 3.74 18.34
N VAL A 176 8.31 3.07 17.73
CA VAL A 176 8.15 1.62 17.83
C VAL A 176 9.38 0.90 17.29
N LEU A 177 9.91 1.32 16.15
CA LEU A 177 11.12 0.73 15.58
C LEU A 177 12.35 0.90 16.48
N LYS A 178 12.52 2.06 17.13
CA LYS A 178 13.60 2.29 18.11
C LYS A 178 13.48 1.35 19.32
N LYS A 179 12.26 1.11 19.82
CA LYS A 179 12.02 0.14 20.90
C LYS A 179 12.34 -1.30 20.47
N ILE A 180 11.93 -1.67 19.25
CA ILE A 180 12.24 -2.97 18.67
C ILE A 180 13.76 -3.13 18.49
N GLU A 181 14.47 -2.11 18.00
CA GLU A 181 15.94 -2.09 17.89
C GLU A 181 16.59 -2.30 19.27
N ALA A 182 16.08 -1.65 20.32
CA ALA A 182 16.53 -1.80 21.71
C ALA A 182 16.23 -3.18 22.34
N GLY A 183 15.57 -4.09 21.61
CA GLY A 183 15.27 -5.45 22.09
C GLY A 183 13.93 -5.60 22.80
N GLU A 184 13.11 -4.55 22.85
CA GLU A 184 11.77 -4.62 23.42
C GLU A 184 10.88 -5.54 22.58
N LYS A 185 10.19 -6.48 23.23
CA LYS A 185 9.23 -7.37 22.58
C LYS A 185 7.86 -6.72 22.62
N ILE A 186 7.39 -6.25 21.47
CA ILE A 186 6.10 -5.58 21.33
C ILE A 186 5.22 -6.41 20.38
N PRO A 187 4.38 -7.34 20.90
CA PRO A 187 3.63 -8.25 20.04
C PRO A 187 2.59 -7.56 19.15
N VAL A 188 1.91 -6.55 19.70
CA VAL A 188 0.85 -5.79 19.03
C VAL A 188 1.01 -4.31 19.35
N VAL A 189 0.90 -3.47 18.33
CA VAL A 189 0.85 -2.01 18.43
C VAL A 189 -0.52 -1.55 17.91
N LYS A 190 -1.20 -0.72 18.70
CA LYS A 190 -2.44 -0.05 18.31
C LYS A 190 -2.20 1.45 18.23
N ALA A 191 -1.77 1.90 17.06
CA ALA A 191 -1.46 3.30 16.80
C ALA A 191 -2.73 4.12 16.56
N ARG A 192 -2.67 5.41 16.90
CA ARG A 192 -3.75 6.35 16.58
C ARG A 192 -3.75 6.67 15.09
N LYS A 193 -4.93 7.01 14.57
CA LYS A 193 -5.04 7.55 13.21
C LYS A 193 -4.48 8.97 13.16
N VAL A 194 -3.82 9.31 12.05
CA VAL A 194 -3.30 10.66 11.79
C VAL A 194 -4.47 11.61 11.62
N ARG A 195 -4.37 12.77 12.28
CA ARG A 195 -5.36 13.87 12.22
C ARG A 195 -4.77 15.18 11.72
N ASP A 196 -3.47 15.18 11.45
CA ASP A 196 -2.70 16.35 11.05
C ASP A 196 -1.99 16.03 9.74
N VAL A 197 -2.35 16.77 8.70
CA VAL A 197 -1.82 16.56 7.35
C VAL A 197 -0.31 16.82 7.28
N THR A 198 0.23 17.69 8.15
CA THR A 198 1.66 18.02 8.16
C THR A 198 2.54 16.84 8.59
N LYS A 199 1.94 15.83 9.23
CA LYS A 199 2.62 14.58 9.60
C LYS A 199 2.69 13.56 8.47
N ILE A 200 1.99 13.81 7.36
CA ILE A 200 1.97 12.93 6.20
C ILE A 200 3.13 13.31 5.28
N PRO A 201 4.18 12.48 5.14
CA PRO A 201 5.31 12.84 4.30
C PRO A 201 4.98 12.68 2.82
N THR A 202 5.53 13.58 2.02
CA THR A 202 5.59 13.44 0.56
C THR A 202 6.55 12.31 0.20
N ILE A 203 6.13 11.40 -0.69
CA ILE A 203 6.98 10.27 -1.10
C ILE A 203 8.24 10.78 -1.80
N LYS A 204 9.36 10.06 -1.65
CA LYS A 204 10.65 10.43 -2.26
C LYS A 204 10.99 9.63 -3.52
N ASN A 205 10.32 8.50 -3.72
CA ASN A 205 10.54 7.59 -4.85
C ASN A 205 9.19 7.23 -5.51
N PRO A 206 9.20 6.79 -6.79
CA PRO A 206 7.98 6.54 -7.55
C PRO A 206 7.08 5.46 -6.92
N ALA A 207 5.78 5.74 -6.89
CA ALA A 207 4.75 4.76 -6.59
C ALA A 207 4.35 3.99 -7.87
N ARG A 208 3.93 2.73 -7.72
CA ARG A 208 3.38 1.96 -8.84
C ARG A 208 2.08 2.61 -9.33
N LEU A 209 1.79 2.48 -10.63
CA LEU A 209 0.57 3.02 -11.26
C LEU A 209 0.39 4.56 -11.13
N GLY A 210 1.46 5.31 -10.83
CA GLY A 210 1.36 6.77 -10.67
C GLY A 210 0.47 7.20 -9.49
N GLU A 211 0.29 6.32 -8.49
CA GLU A 211 -0.60 6.56 -7.36
C GLU A 211 -0.20 7.83 -6.58
N VAL A 212 -1.19 8.70 -6.33
CA VAL A 212 -1.05 9.89 -5.49
C VAL A 212 -2.20 9.95 -4.49
N GLN A 213 -1.90 10.30 -3.24
CA GLN A 213 -2.94 10.58 -2.26
C GLN A 213 -3.30 12.07 -2.33
N VAL A 214 -4.57 12.34 -2.62
CA VAL A 214 -5.15 13.70 -2.59
C VAL A 214 -5.98 13.96 -1.34
N THR A 215 -6.52 12.90 -0.74
CA THR A 215 -7.23 12.98 0.54
C THR A 215 -6.94 11.74 1.39
N ARG A 216 -7.00 11.90 2.71
CA ARG A 216 -7.07 10.79 3.67
C ARG A 216 -8.47 10.77 4.27
N GLY A 217 -8.98 9.59 4.63
CA GLY A 217 -10.33 9.42 5.18
C GLY A 217 -11.45 9.58 4.14
N CYS A 218 -12.70 9.61 4.60
CA CYS A 218 -13.88 9.79 3.75
C CYS A 218 -14.94 10.62 4.51
N PRO A 219 -15.50 11.69 3.92
CA PRO A 219 -16.43 12.57 4.62
C PRO A 219 -17.85 12.00 4.67
N ARG A 220 -18.13 10.86 4.02
CA ARG A 220 -19.50 10.33 3.88
C ARG A 220 -20.10 9.78 5.18
N GLY A 221 -19.28 9.27 6.10
CA GLY A 221 -19.76 8.76 7.39
C GLY A 221 -20.74 7.59 7.29
N CYS A 222 -20.54 6.67 6.34
CA CYS A 222 -21.43 5.52 6.16
C CYS A 222 -21.40 4.60 7.39
N GLN A 223 -22.57 4.15 7.86
CA GLN A 223 -22.71 3.32 9.07
C GLN A 223 -21.96 1.98 9.02
N PHE A 224 -21.72 1.47 7.82
CA PHE A 224 -21.04 0.19 7.59
C PHE A 224 -19.53 0.32 7.36
N CYS A 225 -19.01 1.54 7.22
CA CYS A 225 -17.64 1.79 6.79
C CYS A 225 -16.74 2.02 8.01
N SER A 226 -15.59 1.34 8.06
CA SER A 226 -14.58 1.52 9.13
C SER A 226 -13.79 2.84 9.03
N ILE A 227 -14.07 3.62 7.99
CA ILE A 227 -13.41 4.87 7.67
C ILE A 227 -14.30 6.00 8.15
N THR A 228 -13.76 6.79 9.08
CA THR A 228 -14.52 7.81 9.77
C THR A 228 -14.28 9.21 9.17
N PRO A 229 -15.31 10.07 9.13
CA PRO A 229 -15.17 11.47 8.70
C PRO A 229 -14.14 12.26 9.52
N GLU A 230 -13.91 11.88 10.78
CA GLU A 230 -12.92 12.51 11.66
C GLU A 230 -11.48 12.46 11.14
N THR A 231 -11.19 11.54 10.22
CA THR A 231 -9.88 11.42 9.58
C THR A 231 -9.82 12.04 8.19
N PHE A 232 -10.92 12.69 7.77
CA PHE A 232 -10.99 13.33 6.47
C PHE A 232 -10.10 14.57 6.43
N MET A 233 -9.15 14.60 5.50
CA MET A 233 -8.30 15.75 5.23
C MET A 233 -7.85 15.75 3.78
N SER A 234 -7.67 16.95 3.23
CA SER A 234 -7.08 17.14 1.91
C SER A 234 -5.58 17.30 2.02
N ILE A 235 -4.84 16.64 1.13
CA ILE A 235 -3.39 16.83 1.00
C ILE A 235 -3.16 18.18 0.31
N PRO A 236 -2.21 19.02 0.77
CA PRO A 236 -1.88 20.29 0.13
C PRO A 236 -1.58 20.11 -1.35
N LEU A 237 -2.04 21.05 -2.19
CA LEU A 237 -1.86 20.95 -3.64
C LEU A 237 -0.38 20.88 -4.03
N ASP A 238 0.48 21.62 -3.33
CA ASP A 238 1.92 21.60 -3.55
C ASP A 238 2.52 20.21 -3.34
N ASP A 239 2.05 19.45 -2.34
CA ASP A 239 2.48 18.07 -2.13
C ASP A 239 1.95 17.14 -3.23
N VAL A 240 0.75 17.41 -3.75
CA VAL A 240 0.14 16.64 -4.84
C VAL A 240 0.89 16.83 -6.16
N VAL A 241 1.20 18.07 -6.55
CA VAL A 241 1.82 18.36 -7.86
C VAL A 241 3.31 18.01 -7.89
N ASN A 242 3.97 17.96 -6.73
CA ASN A 242 5.41 17.67 -6.63
C ASN A 242 5.72 16.19 -6.42
N TYR A 243 4.75 15.28 -6.54
CA TYR A 243 4.99 13.85 -6.36
C TYR A 243 5.99 13.30 -7.39
N PRO A 244 7.01 12.52 -6.97
CA PRO A 244 7.93 11.84 -7.89
C PRO A 244 7.25 10.97 -8.95
N ALA A 245 6.05 10.44 -8.67
CA ALA A 245 5.28 9.66 -9.64
C ALA A 245 4.78 10.50 -10.83
N LEU A 246 4.57 11.81 -10.65
CA LEU A 246 4.16 12.73 -11.72
C LEU A 246 5.34 13.15 -12.61
N THR A 247 6.56 13.07 -12.08
CA THR A 247 7.78 13.54 -12.75
C THR A 247 8.61 12.41 -13.33
N ASP A 248 8.46 11.18 -12.83
CA ASP A 248 9.17 10.02 -13.33
C ASP A 248 8.45 9.36 -14.52
N ARG A 249 9.10 9.39 -15.69
CA ARG A 249 8.65 8.73 -16.92
C ARG A 249 8.70 7.19 -16.83
N ALA A 250 9.18 6.62 -15.72
CA ALA A 250 9.36 5.18 -15.53
C ALA A 250 8.05 4.38 -15.48
N SER A 251 6.93 5.02 -15.14
CA SER A 251 5.60 4.49 -15.41
C SER A 251 4.94 5.45 -16.41
N PRO A 252 5.15 5.27 -17.73
CA PRO A 252 4.59 6.19 -18.71
C PRO A 252 3.08 6.24 -18.49
N PRO A 253 2.45 7.42 -18.38
CA PRO A 253 1.02 7.54 -18.19
C PRO A 253 0.32 6.88 -19.38
N ARG A 254 -0.11 5.64 -19.20
CA ARG A 254 -1.11 4.99 -20.03
C ARG A 254 -2.42 5.71 -19.74
N GLY A 255 -3.35 5.73 -20.70
CA GLY A 255 -4.50 6.64 -20.73
C GLY A 255 -5.52 6.57 -19.57
N GLU A 256 -5.18 5.87 -18.48
CA GLU A 256 -5.93 5.62 -17.24
C GLU A 256 -5.13 5.98 -15.95
N ASP A 257 -3.86 6.44 -16.05
CA ASP A 257 -2.85 6.35 -14.97
C ASP A 257 -2.87 7.42 -13.86
N PHE A 258 -3.96 8.18 -13.71
CA PHE A 258 -4.15 9.02 -12.51
C PHE A 258 -5.14 8.35 -11.57
N LEU A 259 -4.64 7.40 -10.77
CA LEU A 259 -5.38 6.90 -9.63
C LEU A 259 -5.28 7.94 -8.51
N LEU A 260 -6.17 8.94 -8.56
CA LEU A 260 -6.46 9.78 -7.42
C LEU A 260 -7.05 8.85 -6.36
N LEU A 261 -6.25 8.47 -5.37
CA LEU A 261 -6.73 7.70 -4.24
C LEU A 261 -7.29 8.70 -3.23
N PRO A 262 -8.63 8.92 -3.15
CA PRO A 262 -9.19 9.24 -1.85
C PRO A 262 -8.83 8.06 -0.97
N GLY A 263 -8.35 8.31 0.24
CA GLY A 263 -7.60 7.35 1.04
C GLY A 263 -8.25 6.00 1.37
N ASN A 264 -9.36 5.60 0.73
CA ASN A 264 -10.05 4.32 0.87
C ASN A 264 -10.89 3.82 -0.34
N LEU A 265 -10.67 4.26 -1.58
CA LEU A 265 -11.42 3.68 -2.73
C LEU A 265 -10.54 3.48 -3.98
N LEU A 266 -10.53 2.25 -4.49
CA LEU A 266 -10.27 1.98 -5.90
C LEU A 266 -11.39 2.66 -6.71
N TYR A 267 -11.05 3.67 -7.51
CA TYR A 267 -11.96 4.24 -8.50
C TYR A 267 -11.37 4.02 -9.89
N THR A 268 -12.11 3.31 -10.74
CA THR A 268 -11.88 3.22 -12.18
C THR A 268 -12.64 4.34 -12.87
N PRO A 269 -11.98 5.26 -13.61
CA PRO A 269 -12.67 6.19 -14.49
C PRO A 269 -13.07 5.47 -15.78
N LEU A 270 -14.16 4.70 -15.73
CA LEU A 270 -14.92 4.37 -16.95
C LEU A 270 -16.13 5.30 -16.96
N GLU A 271 -15.93 6.46 -17.61
CA GLU A 271 -16.94 7.22 -18.37
C GLU A 271 -16.31 8.55 -18.85
N LYS A 272 -15.44 8.45 -19.86
CA LYS A 272 -15.07 9.59 -20.74
C LYS A 272 -16.31 10.00 -21.53
N GLY A 273 -17.23 10.74 -20.90
CA GLY A 273 -18.45 11.22 -21.54
C GLY A 273 -19.00 12.55 -21.03
N MET A 274 -18.65 13.01 -19.82
CA MET A 274 -19.34 14.17 -19.21
C MET A 274 -18.49 15.45 -19.03
N TYR A 275 -17.18 15.42 -19.24
CA TYR A 275 -16.33 16.62 -19.05
C TYR A 275 -15.85 17.30 -20.34
N SER A 276 -16.35 16.85 -21.50
CA SER A 276 -15.97 17.39 -22.83
C SER A 276 -17.07 18.23 -23.50
N ARG A 277 -17.94 18.88 -22.73
CA ARG A 277 -18.71 20.04 -23.23
C ARG A 277 -18.58 21.19 -22.24
N GLY A 278 -17.92 22.23 -22.71
CA GLY A 278 -17.26 23.23 -21.89
C GLY A 278 -18.19 24.18 -21.17
N LEU A 279 -17.69 24.73 -20.07
CA LEU A 279 -18.15 25.98 -19.47
C LEU A 279 -17.13 26.48 -18.44
N LEU A 280 -15.95 26.83 -18.93
CA LEU A 280 -15.07 27.82 -18.30
C LEU A 280 -14.59 28.77 -19.38
N SER A 281 -15.53 29.53 -19.95
CA SER A 281 -15.23 30.82 -20.58
C SER A 281 -15.76 31.91 -19.66
N THR A 282 -14.82 32.70 -19.14
CA THR A 282 -15.03 33.99 -18.48
C THR A 282 -16.02 34.84 -19.27
N GLY A 283 -17.18 35.13 -18.68
CA GLY A 283 -18.19 36.02 -19.24
C GLY A 283 -18.50 37.15 -18.26
N SER A 284 -17.92 38.33 -18.50
CA SER A 284 -18.29 39.59 -17.87
C SER A 284 -19.71 40.00 -18.24
N LYS A 285 -20.60 40.15 -17.25
CA LYS A 285 -21.82 40.99 -17.28
C LYS A 285 -22.01 41.48 -15.84
N GLY A 286 -21.91 42.76 -15.53
CA GLY A 286 -22.81 43.82 -15.97
C GLY A 286 -23.89 43.98 -14.90
N SER A 287 -23.68 44.93 -13.99
CA SER A 287 -24.58 45.32 -12.88
C SER A 287 -25.94 45.81 -13.38
N PRO A 288 -27.05 45.59 -12.65
CA PRO A 288 -28.26 46.36 -12.86
C PRO A 288 -28.35 47.51 -11.84
N ASP A 289 -28.52 48.73 -12.35
CA ASP A 289 -28.98 49.90 -11.60
C ASP A 289 -30.52 49.84 -11.43
N PRO A 290 -31.09 50.49 -10.41
CA PRO A 290 -32.47 50.31 -10.01
C PRO A 290 -33.43 51.28 -10.72
N ALA A 291 -34.66 50.81 -10.97
CA ALA A 291 -35.85 51.61 -11.21
C ALA A 291 -37.08 50.86 -10.69
#